data_AF-A0A8J5JGV6-F1
#
_entry.id   AF-A0A8J5JGV6-F1
#
_cell.length_a   1.000
_cell.length_b   1.000
_cell.length_c   1.000
_cell.angle_alpha   90.00
_cell.angle_beta   90.00
_cell.angle_gamma   90.00
#
_symmetry.space_group_name_H-M   'P 1'
#
loop_
_entity.id
_entity.type
_entity.pdbx_description
1 polymer ?
#
loop_
_entity_poly.entity_id
_entity_poly.type
_entity_poly.pdbx_seq_one_letter_code
_entity_poly.pdbx_strand_id
1 'polypeptide(L)'
;MLQVLLLCLLVTAGVALPGGYNVPLPYNYNYGINAGSTNFGQQESGNGGNVKGSYFVHLPDGRVQKVDYWADGSGYHATVTFQGTASHPSYGPSHGY
;
A
#
# COMPACT_ATOMS: atom_id res chain seq x y z
N MET A 1 15.59 23.33 4.29
CA MET A 1 16.42 22.29 4.91
C MET A 1 16.37 21.07 4.01
N LEU A 2 17.53 20.71 3.50
CA LEU A 2 17.79 19.93 2.31
C LEU A 2 17.98 18.46 2.67
N GLN A 3 17.21 17.54 2.06
CA GLN A 3 17.61 16.17 1.74
C GLN A 3 16.47 15.43 1.01
N VAL A 4 16.42 15.60 -0.31
CA VAL A 4 15.77 14.62 -1.20
C VAL A 4 16.87 14.13 -2.14
N LEU A 5 17.68 13.21 -1.61
CA LEU A 5 18.60 12.41 -2.40
C LEU A 5 18.49 10.98 -1.89
N LEU A 6 17.62 10.19 -2.54
CA LEU A 6 17.71 8.73 -2.46
C LEU A 6 17.60 8.19 -3.89
N LEU A 7 18.71 8.39 -4.59
CA LEU A 7 19.12 7.57 -5.72
C LEU A 7 19.38 6.16 -5.17
N CYS A 8 18.60 5.17 -5.59
CA CYS A 8 19.04 3.78 -5.53
C CYS A 8 18.83 3.17 -6.92
N LEU A 9 19.80 3.41 -7.79
CA LEU A 9 20.01 2.61 -8.99
C LEU A 9 20.65 1.30 -8.54
N LEU A 10 19.88 0.22 -8.57
CA LEU A 10 20.41 -1.11 -8.83
C LEU A 10 19.58 -1.70 -9.97
N VAL A 11 19.91 -1.26 -11.19
CA VAL A 11 19.68 -2.10 -12.37
C VAL A 11 20.82 -3.09 -12.39
N THR A 12 20.63 -4.26 -11.77
CA THR A 12 21.51 -5.40 -12.02
C THR A 12 21.13 -5.97 -13.38
N ALA A 13 22.09 -5.90 -14.32
CA ALA A 13 21.97 -6.49 -15.63
C ALA A 13 21.78 -8.01 -15.50
N GLY A 14 20.54 -8.47 -15.64
CA GLY A 14 20.23 -9.86 -15.92
C GLY A 14 20.50 -10.13 -17.40
N VAL A 15 21.63 -10.75 -17.69
CA VAL A 15 21.98 -11.27 -19.01
C VAL A 15 20.84 -12.20 -19.47
N ALA A 16 20.28 -11.94 -20.65
CA ALA A 16 19.19 -12.75 -21.21
C ALA A 16 19.70 -14.16 -21.54
N LEU A 17 19.22 -15.18 -20.82
CA LEU A 17 19.44 -16.58 -21.15
C LEU A 17 18.45 -17.00 -22.25
N PRO A 18 18.91 -17.66 -23.33
CA PRO A 18 18.03 -18.11 -24.40
C PRO A 18 17.24 -19.33 -23.91
N GLY A 19 16.00 -19.08 -23.46
CA GLY A 19 14.99 -20.11 -23.24
C GLY A 19 14.52 -20.26 -21.78
N GLY A 20 13.26 -19.90 -21.53
CA GLY A 20 12.48 -20.42 -20.40
C GLY A 20 12.29 -19.47 -19.22
N TYR A 21 11.00 -19.30 -18.86
CA TYR A 21 10.43 -18.70 -17.64
C TYR A 21 10.18 -17.18 -17.64
N ASN A 22 8.98 -16.83 -18.11
CA ASN A 22 8.28 -15.55 -17.94
C ASN A 22 7.82 -15.39 -16.47
N VAL A 23 8.75 -15.50 -15.53
CA VAL A 23 8.49 -15.38 -14.10
C VAL A 23 9.03 -14.01 -13.65
N PRO A 24 8.18 -13.14 -13.05
CA PRO A 24 8.64 -11.84 -12.58
C PRO A 24 9.84 -11.98 -11.63
N LEU A 25 10.83 -11.09 -11.75
CA LEU A 25 11.95 -11.08 -10.81
C LEU A 25 11.45 -10.69 -9.40
N PRO A 26 12.09 -11.20 -8.33
CA PRO A 26 11.79 -10.75 -6.98
C PRO A 26 11.94 -9.24 -6.84
N TYR A 27 11.05 -8.63 -6.06
CA TYR A 27 11.04 -7.19 -5.82
C TYR A 27 10.56 -6.87 -4.39
N ASN A 28 10.88 -5.67 -3.93
CA ASN A 28 10.33 -5.08 -2.73
C ASN A 28 10.20 -3.56 -2.92
N TYR A 29 9.11 -2.98 -2.44
CA TYR A 29 8.99 -1.54 -2.31
C TYR A 29 8.19 -1.17 -1.07
N ASN A 30 8.38 0.06 -0.63
CA ASN A 30 7.54 0.71 0.36
C ASN A 30 7.45 2.21 0.07
N TYR A 31 6.33 2.81 0.42
CA TYR A 31 6.16 4.27 0.41
C TYR A 31 5.14 4.68 1.47
N GLY A 32 5.17 5.96 1.86
CA GLY A 32 4.21 6.53 2.78
C GLY A 32 4.15 8.04 2.68
N ILE A 33 2.97 8.59 2.92
CA ILE A 33 2.70 10.01 3.01
C ILE A 33 2.19 10.30 4.42
N ASN A 34 2.75 11.33 5.05
CA ASN A 34 2.25 11.88 6.29
C ASN A 34 2.32 13.42 6.19
N ALA A 35 1.20 14.04 5.82
CA ALA A 35 1.09 15.47 5.58
C ALA A 35 -0.33 15.98 5.91
N GLY A 36 -0.43 16.79 6.97
CA GLY A 36 -1.72 17.35 7.40
C GLY A 36 -2.71 16.25 7.81
N SER A 37 -3.90 16.27 7.21
CA SER A 37 -4.92 15.22 7.40
C SER A 37 -4.72 13.98 6.52
N THR A 38 -3.66 13.97 5.70
CA THR A 38 -3.36 12.87 4.78
C THR A 38 -2.29 11.98 5.40
N ASN A 39 -2.67 10.76 5.76
CA ASN A 39 -1.73 9.75 6.22
C ASN A 39 -2.09 8.37 5.64
N PHE A 40 -1.22 7.85 4.79
CA PHE A 40 -1.37 6.53 4.17
C PHE A 40 -0.01 5.98 3.77
N GLY A 41 0.07 4.66 3.59
CA GLY A 41 1.30 4.03 3.12
C GLY A 41 1.06 2.60 2.67
N GLN A 42 2.05 2.07 1.98
CA GLN A 42 2.04 0.72 1.44
C GLN A 42 3.43 0.10 1.48
N GLN A 43 3.47 -1.20 1.67
CA GLN A 43 4.63 -2.05 1.46
C GLN A 43 4.22 -3.30 0.70
N GLU A 44 5.07 -3.77 -0.20
CA GLU A 44 4.84 -4.99 -0.96
C GLU A 44 6.17 -5.67 -1.32
N SER A 45 6.13 -6.99 -1.41
CA SER A 45 7.21 -7.79 -1.96
C SER A 45 6.66 -8.91 -2.82
N GLY A 46 7.35 -9.20 -3.91
CA GLY A 46 7.11 -10.37 -4.75
C GLY A 46 8.37 -11.23 -4.84
N ASN A 47 8.19 -12.55 -4.96
CA ASN A 47 9.29 -13.52 -5.08
C ASN A 47 9.32 -14.25 -6.44
N GLY A 48 8.61 -13.72 -7.44
CA GLY A 48 8.46 -14.39 -8.74
C GLY A 48 7.44 -15.52 -8.73
N GLY A 49 6.33 -15.36 -8.01
CA GLY A 49 5.25 -16.34 -8.02
C GLY A 49 4.17 -16.02 -7.00
N ASN A 50 4.58 -15.40 -5.90
CA ASN A 50 3.70 -14.89 -4.88
C ASN A 50 3.99 -13.41 -4.64
N VAL A 51 2.94 -12.69 -4.24
CA VAL A 51 3.00 -11.31 -3.78
C VAL A 51 2.47 -11.27 -2.35
N LYS A 52 3.06 -10.44 -1.49
CA LYS A 52 2.51 -10.10 -0.18
C LYS A 52 2.72 -8.62 0.07
N GLY A 53 1.76 -7.98 0.72
CA GLY A 53 1.87 -6.59 1.07
C GLY A 53 0.81 -6.15 2.05
N SER A 54 0.91 -4.88 2.43
CA SER A 54 -0.14 -4.22 3.19
C SER A 54 -0.19 -2.75 2.82
N TYR A 55 -1.38 -2.17 2.91
CA TYR A 55 -1.57 -0.73 2.86
C TYR A 55 -2.45 -0.26 4.01
N PHE A 56 -2.33 1.01 4.38
CA PHE A 56 -3.20 1.64 5.37
C PHE A 56 -3.61 3.05 4.94
N VAL A 57 -4.77 3.49 5.41
CA VAL A 57 -5.31 4.84 5.18
C VAL A 57 -5.94 5.35 6.48
N HIS A 58 -5.55 6.56 6.90
CA HIS A 58 -6.26 7.30 7.94
C HIS A 58 -7.54 7.90 7.35
N LEU A 59 -8.68 7.50 7.88
CA LEU A 59 -9.99 7.94 7.42
C LEU A 59 -10.41 9.25 8.12
N PRO A 60 -11.22 10.09 7.45
CA PRO A 60 -11.74 11.32 8.05
C PRO A 60 -12.61 11.10 9.31
N ASP A 61 -13.15 9.89 9.49
CA ASP A 61 -13.95 9.52 10.66
C ASP A 61 -13.11 9.14 11.90
N GLY A 62 -11.78 9.28 11.81
CA GLY A 62 -10.83 8.99 12.89
C GLY A 62 -10.35 7.54 12.93
N ARG A 63 -10.86 6.65 12.07
CA ARG A 63 -10.37 5.27 11.99
C ARG A 63 -9.12 5.15 11.12
N VAL A 64 -8.37 4.09 11.33
CA VAL A 64 -7.36 3.61 10.38
C VAL A 64 -7.89 2.35 9.72
N GLN A 65 -8.04 2.39 8.41
CA GLN A 65 -8.28 1.19 7.62
C GLN A 65 -6.92 0.58 7.24
N LYS A 66 -6.75 -0.71 7.50
CA LYS A 66 -5.56 -1.47 7.07
C LYS A 66 -5.99 -2.68 6.27
N VAL A 67 -5.30 -2.92 5.16
CA VAL A 67 -5.49 -4.11 4.33
C VAL A 67 -4.18 -4.87 4.28
N ASP A 68 -4.21 -6.10 4.78
CA ASP A 68 -3.12 -7.06 4.61
C ASP A 68 -3.52 -8.04 3.51
N TYR A 69 -2.65 -8.21 2.50
CA TYR A 69 -2.97 -8.99 1.33
C TYR A 69 -1.81 -9.86 0.85
N TRP A 70 -2.17 -10.88 0.09
CA TRP A 70 -1.25 -11.73 -0.63
C TRP A 70 -1.90 -12.28 -1.89
N ALA A 71 -1.08 -12.62 -2.89
CA ALA A 71 -1.53 -13.25 -4.12
C ALA A 71 -0.67 -14.47 -4.43
N ASP A 72 -1.30 -15.50 -4.96
CA ASP A 72 -0.67 -16.73 -5.41
C ASP A 72 -1.41 -17.31 -6.63
N GLY A 73 -1.13 -18.56 -6.98
CA GLY A 73 -1.80 -19.25 -8.10
C GLY A 73 -3.31 -19.44 -7.92
N SER A 74 -3.86 -19.27 -6.71
CA SER A 74 -5.30 -19.33 -6.43
C SER A 74 -6.00 -17.98 -6.52
N GLY A 75 -5.25 -16.88 -6.62
CA GLY A 75 -5.78 -15.53 -6.78
C GLY A 75 -5.33 -14.58 -5.68
N TYR A 76 -6.07 -13.49 -5.51
CA TYR A 76 -5.80 -12.42 -4.55
C TYR A 76 -6.62 -12.62 -3.28
N HIS A 77 -5.96 -12.50 -2.13
CA HIS A 77 -6.54 -12.70 -0.80
C HIS A 77 -6.24 -11.50 0.07
N ALA A 78 -7.26 -10.96 0.76
CA ALA A 78 -7.10 -9.77 1.59
C ALA A 78 -7.92 -9.84 2.88
N THR A 79 -7.33 -9.32 3.95
CA THR A 79 -8.02 -9.05 5.21
C THR A 79 -8.07 -7.54 5.41
N VAL A 80 -9.29 -7.01 5.60
CA VAL A 80 -9.51 -5.59 5.90
C VAL A 80 -9.80 -5.45 7.39
N THR A 81 -9.08 -4.56 8.06
CA THR A 81 -9.28 -4.23 9.47
C THR A 81 -9.47 -2.74 9.65
N PHE A 82 -10.20 -2.37 10.70
CA PHE A 82 -10.38 -0.99 11.12
C PHE A 82 -9.96 -0.85 12.58
N GLN A 83 -9.13 0.15 12.86
CA GLN A 83 -8.72 0.53 14.21
C GLN A 83 -9.29 1.90 14.54
N GLY A 84 -9.76 2.09 15.79
CA GLY A 84 -10.41 3.32 16.24
C GLY A 84 -11.94 3.25 16.23
N THR A 85 -12.59 4.37 16.50
CA THR A 85 -14.06 4.51 16.53
C THR A 85 -14.49 5.46 15.43
N ALA A 86 -15.53 5.09 14.66
CA ALA A 86 -16.07 5.98 13.65
C ALA A 86 -16.76 7.18 14.31
N SER A 87 -16.38 8.40 13.91
CA SER A 87 -17.06 9.63 14.26
C SER A 87 -17.77 10.20 13.03
N HIS A 88 -19.08 10.40 13.15
CA HIS A 88 -19.88 10.97 12.07
C HIS A 88 -20.28 12.40 12.43
N PRO A 89 -20.20 13.37 11.49
CA PRO A 89 -20.71 14.71 11.74
C PRO A 89 -22.21 14.64 12.03
N SER A 90 -22.64 15.30 13.11
CA SER A 90 -24.06 15.46 13.41
C SER A 90 -24.67 16.43 12.41
N TYR A 91 -25.60 15.96 11.58
CA TYR A 91 -26.38 16.84 10.71
C TYR A 91 -27.44 17.52 11.58
N GLY A 92 -27.16 18.74 12.04
CA GLY A 92 -28.13 19.57 12.78
C GLY A 92 -29.38 19.84 11.93
N PRO A 93 -30.53 20.15 12.56
CA PRO A 93 -31.76 20.41 11.82
C PRO A 93 -31.56 21.58 10.85
N SER A 94 -31.78 21.31 9.57
CA SER A 94 -31.88 22.33 8.52
C SER A 94 -32.97 23.32 8.94
N HIS A 95 -32.57 24.53 9.33
CA HIS A 95 -33.51 25.63 9.50
C HIS A 95 -33.93 26.08 8.10
N GLY A 96 -35.05 25.52 7.63
CA GLY A 96 -35.78 26.07 6.50
C GLY A 96 -36.25 27.48 6.83
N TYR A 97 -35.91 28.43 5.97
CA TYR A 97 -36.49 29.77 5.98
C TYR A 97 -37.90 29.75 5.41
#